data_AF-A0A1F4K237-F1
#
_entry.id   AF-A0A1F4K237-F1
#
_cell.length_a   1.000
_cell.length_b   1.000
_cell.length_c   1.000
_cell.angle_alpha   90.00
_cell.angle_beta   90.00
_cell.angle_gamma   90.00
#
_symmetry.space_group_name_H-M   'P 1'
#
loop_
_entity.id
_entity.type
_entity.pdbx_description
1 polymer ?
#
loop_
_entity_poly.entity_id
_entity_poly.type
_entity_poly.pdbx_seq_one_letter_code
_entity_poly.pdbx_strand_id
1 'polypeptide(L)' 'MTTIQVELPDVLAQSAQAAGLLTPQALEAMLREQLKRQAGDALRAMWASAPPEELTPEIERMIDEEVQAVRAQRRMQAAH' A
#
# COMPACT_ATOMS: atom_id res chain seq x y z
N MET A 1 4.34 -1.65 21.07
CA MET A 1 5.75 -1.97 20.80
C MET A 1 5.87 -3.46 20.71
N THR A 2 6.45 -3.98 19.64
CA THR A 2 6.70 -5.40 19.42
C THR A 2 8.19 -5.59 19.20
N THR A 3 8.79 -6.57 19.87
CA THR A 3 10.21 -6.88 19.74
C THR A 3 10.40 -8.05 18.79
N ILE A 4 11.34 -7.92 17.87
CA ILE A 4 11.76 -9.00 16.96
C ILE A 4 13.25 -9.26 17.14
N GLN A 5 13.67 -10.50 16.90
CA GLN A 5 15.08 -10.88 16.79
C GLN A 5 15.35 -11.30 15.35
N VAL A 6 16.49 -10.89 14.82
CA VAL A 6 16.89 -11.15 13.43
C VAL A 6 18.35 -11.53 13.41
N GLU A 7 18.67 -12.61 12.69
CA GLU A 7 20.03 -13.03 12.43
C GLU A 7 20.50 -12.42 11.11
N LEU A 8 21.67 -11.79 11.13
CA LEU A 8 22.30 -11.17 9.98
C LEU A 8 23.76 -11.65 9.91
N PRO A 9 24.35 -11.81 8.71
CA PRO A 9 25.78 -12.02 8.59
C PRO A 9 26.54 -10.88 9.26
N ASP A 10 27.60 -11.19 10.02
CA ASP A 10 28.34 -10.21 10.83
C ASP A 10 28.75 -8.96 10.05
N VAL A 11 29.29 -9.15 8.84
CA VAL A 11 29.73 -8.06 7.96
C VAL A 11 28.57 -7.13 7.60
N LEU A 12 27.39 -7.70 7.34
CA LEU A 12 26.19 -6.92 7.03
C LEU A 12 25.68 -6.19 8.26
N ALA A 13 25.65 -6.86 9.43
CA ALA A 13 25.21 -6.24 10.68
C ALA A 13 26.09 -5.04 11.05
N GLN A 14 27.41 -5.19 10.98
CA GLN A 14 28.37 -4.12 11.26
C GLN A 14 28.21 -2.95 10.29
N SER A 15 28.08 -3.23 8.99
CA SER A 15 27.92 -2.21 7.96
C SER A 15 26.59 -1.45 8.12
N ALA A 16 25.50 -2.17 8.36
CA ALA A 16 24.17 -1.59 8.57
C ALA A 16 24.13 -0.77 9.87
N GLN A 17 24.78 -1.24 10.94
CA GLN A 17 24.90 -0.50 12.19
C GLN A 17 25.70 0.79 12.01
N ALA A 18 26.85 0.75 11.35
CA ALA A 18 27.67 1.92 11.06
C ALA A 18 26.91 2.95 10.20
N ALA A 19 26.04 2.48 9.30
CA ALA A 19 25.16 3.33 8.50
C ALA A 19 23.89 3.81 9.25
N GLY A 20 23.67 3.41 10.51
CA GLY A 20 22.49 3.78 11.30
C GLY A 20 21.19 3.08 10.89
N LEU A 21 21.27 2.08 10.02
CA LEU A 21 20.11 1.36 9.47
C LEU A 21 19.45 0.42 10.48
N LEU A 22 20.16 0.03 11.55
CA LEU A 22 19.63 -0.85 12.61
C LEU A 22 19.00 -0.09 13.78
N THR A 23 18.81 1.23 13.66
CA THR A 23 18.03 1.98 14.65
C THR A 23 16.54 1.65 14.53
N PRO A 24 15.75 1.67 15.63
CA PRO A 24 14.32 1.37 15.57
C PRO A 24 13.57 2.23 14.55
N GLN A 25 13.92 3.52 14.45
CA GLN A 25 13.29 4.46 13.53
C GLN A 25 13.62 4.16 12.07
N ALA A 26 14.89 3.84 11.76
CA ALA A 26 15.29 3.47 10.40
C ALA A 26 14.65 2.14 9.98
N LEU A 27 14.65 1.14 10.86
CA LEU A 27 13.99 -0.14 10.60
C LEU A 27 12.48 0.02 10.37
N GLU A 28 11.80 0.81 11.19
CA GLU A 28 10.37 1.10 10.98
C GLU A 28 10.13 1.75 9.62
N ALA A 29 10.90 2.78 9.26
CA ALA A 29 10.77 3.47 7.99
C ALA A 29 11.01 2.52 6.81
N MET A 30 12.06 1.69 6.88
CA MET A 30 12.38 0.68 5.86
C MET A 30 11.25 -0.34 5.71
N LEU A 31 10.73 -0.88 6.82
CA LEU A 31 9.64 -1.86 6.79
C LEU A 31 8.36 -1.27 6.19
N ARG A 32 7.98 -0.04 6.59
CA ARG A 32 6.81 0.65 6.02
C ARG A 32 6.96 0.86 4.52
N GLU A 33 8.14 1.25 4.07
CA GLU A 33 8.41 1.46 2.65
C GLU A 33 8.33 0.14 1.87
N GLN A 34 8.90 -0.95 2.39
CA GLN A 34 8.79 -2.27 1.74
C GLN A 34 7.34 -2.75 1.67
N LEU A 35 6.56 -2.59 2.74
CA LEU A 35 5.14 -2.94 2.75
C LEU A 35 4.34 -2.14 1.71
N LYS A 36 4.62 -0.83 1.57
CA LYS A 36 3.99 0.00 0.54
C LYS A 36 4.33 -0.47 -0.87
N ARG A 37 5.59 -0.83 -1.12
CA ARG A 37 6.03 -1.36 -2.43
C ARG A 37 5.31 -2.67 -2.75
N GLN A 38 5.28 -3.61 -1.80
CA GLN A 38 4.60 -4.89 -1.96
C GLN A 38 3.10 -4.71 -2.24
N ALA A 39 2.43 -3.77 -1.57
CA ALA A 39 1.03 -3.47 -1.86
C ALA A 39 0.84 -2.96 -3.29
N GLY A 40 1.74 -2.09 -3.77
CA GLY A 40 1.73 -1.62 -5.15
C GLY A 40 2.02 -2.73 -6.17
N ASP A 41 2.94 -3.64 -5.87
CA ASP A 41 3.24 -4.80 -6.72
C ASP A 41 2.05 -5.76 -6.81
N ALA A 42 1.38 -6.03 -5.69
CA ALA A 42 0.19 -6.86 -5.66
C ALA A 42 -0.94 -6.24 -6.50
N LEU A 43 -1.17 -4.93 -6.38
CA LEU A 43 -2.16 -4.23 -7.19
C LEU A 43 -1.84 -4.29 -8.69
N ARG A 44 -0.57 -4.08 -9.05
CA ARG A 44 -0.12 -4.21 -10.45
C ARG A 44 -0.33 -5.62 -10.99
N ALA A 45 -0.02 -6.64 -10.21
CA ALA A 45 -0.22 -8.03 -10.60
C ALA A 45 -1.71 -8.34 -10.82
N MET A 46 -2.59 -7.86 -9.93
CA MET A 46 -4.05 -8.00 -10.10
C MET A 46 -4.54 -7.30 -11.37
N TRP A 47 -4.08 -6.08 -11.64
CA TRP A 47 -4.44 -5.35 -12.86
C TRP A 47 -3.95 -6.05 -14.12
N ALA A 48 -2.71 -6.56 -14.11
CA ALA A 48 -2.14 -7.29 -15.24
C ALA A 48 -2.89 -8.61 -15.54
N SER A 49 -3.52 -9.21 -14.52
CA SER A 49 -4.35 -10.41 -14.69
C SER A 49 -5.80 -10.12 -15.07
N ALA A 50 -6.25 -8.86 -14.99
CA ALA A 50 -7.61 -8.49 -15.35
C ALA A 50 -7.80 -8.57 -16.86
N PRO A 51 -8.93 -9.11 -17.35
CA PRO A 51 -9.23 -9.04 -18.77
C PRO A 51 -9.26 -7.58 -19.23
N PRO A 52 -8.75 -7.27 -20.42
CA PRO A 52 -8.83 -5.93 -20.96
C PRO A 52 -10.30 -5.63 -21.30
N GLU A 53 -11.01 -5.01 -20.36
CA GLU A 53 -12.32 -4.43 -20.60
C GLU A 53 -12.13 -3.00 -21.12
N GLU A 54 -12.81 -2.67 -22.21
CA GLU A 54 -12.83 -1.30 -22.71
C GLU A 54 -13.70 -0.44 -21.80
N LEU A 55 -13.09 0.59 -21.20
CA LEU A 55 -13.79 1.61 -20.44
C LEU A 55 -14.46 2.57 -21.44
N THR A 56 -15.64 2.23 -21.95
CA THR A 56 -16.35 3.10 -22.90
C THR A 56 -16.88 4.35 -22.17
N PRO A 57 -17.13 5.46 -22.88
CA PRO A 57 -17.69 6.68 -22.27
C PRO A 57 -19.04 6.46 -21.55
N GLU A 58 -19.84 5.48 -21.98
CA GLU A 58 -21.09 5.10 -21.32
C GLU A 58 -20.83 4.37 -19.99
N ILE A 59 -19.84 3.46 -19.96
CA ILE A 59 -19.44 2.73 -18.75
C ILE A 59 -18.84 3.70 -17.73
N GLU A 60 -17.97 4.62 -18.18
CA GLU A 60 -17.39 5.67 -17.32
C GLU A 60 -18.48 6.50 -16.65
N ARG A 61 -19.50 6.95 -17.42
CA ARG A 61 -20.61 7.74 -16.88
C ARG A 61 -21.42 6.98 -15.85
N MET A 62 -21.70 5.70 -16.11
CA MET A 62 -22.42 4.84 -15.16
C MET A 62 -21.64 4.67 -13.84
N ILE A 63 -20.32 4.50 -13.91
CA ILE A 63 -19.46 4.41 -12.72
C ILE A 63 -19.51 5.72 -11.93
N ASP A 64 -19.41 6.86 -12.59
CA ASP A 64 -19.46 8.17 -11.94
C ASP A 64 -20.79 8.40 -11.21
N GLU A 65 -21.92 8.09 -11.86
CA GLU A 65 -23.25 8.20 -11.27
C GLU A 65 -23.38 7.36 -9.99
N GLU A 66 -22.94 6.10 -10.04
CA GLU A 66 -23.00 5.18 -8.90
C GLU A 66 -22.09 5.64 -7.75
N VAL A 67 -20.85 6.06 -8.06
CA VAL A 67 -19.90 6.58 -7.06
C VAL A 67 -20.46 7.83 -6.38
N GLN A 68 -21.10 8.74 -7.13
CA GLN A 68 -21.72 9.93 -6.55
C GLN A 68 -22.89 9.57 -5.63
N ALA A 69 -23.74 8.62 -6.03
CA ALA A 69 -24.86 8.15 -5.21
C ALA A 69 -24.38 7.57 -3.87
N VAL A 70 -23.39 6.66 -3.90
CA VAL A 70 -22.80 6.06 -2.68
C VAL A 70 -22.16 7.13 -1.79
N ARG A 71 -21.44 8.09 -2.37
CA ARG A 71 -20.83 9.20 -1.60
C ARG A 71 -21.89 10.11 -0.96
N ALA A 72 -22.98 10.39 -1.65
CA ALA A 72 -24.09 11.17 -1.11
C ALA A 72 -24.74 10.46 0.08
N GLN A 73 -25.02 9.16 -0.07
CA GLN A 73 -25.56 8.34 1.01
C GLN A 73 -24.65 8.34 2.25
N ARG A 74 -23.34 8.16 2.07
CA ARG A 74 -22.38 8.20 3.18
C ARG A 74 -22.34 9.56 3.89
N ARG A 75 -22.44 10.66 3.13
CA ARG A 75 -22.51 12.01 3.73
C ARG A 75 -23.76 12.20 4.58
N MET A 76 -24.91 11.70 4.12
CA MET A 76 -26.15 11.75 4.89
C MET A 76 -26.06 10.91 6.16
N GLN A 77 -25.48 9.71 6.08
CA GLN A 77 -25.29 8.83 7.24
C GLN A 77 -24.31 9.40 8.28
N ALA A 78 -23.30 10.14 7.86
CA ALA A 78 -22.35 10.79 8.77
C ALA A 78 -22.88 12.10 9.39
N ALA A 79 -23.98 12.64 8.86
CA ALA A 79 -24.65 13.85 9.35
C ALA A 79 -25.81 13.54 10.33
N HIS A 80 -26.14 12.27 10.52
CA HIS A 80 -27.08 11.75 11.52
C HIS A 80 -26.32 11.20 12.74
#